data_AF-A0A349LI25-F1
#
_entry.id   AF-A0A349LI25-F1
#
_cell.length_a   1.000
_cell.length_b   1.000
_cell.length_c   1.000
_cell.angle_alpha   90.00
_cell.angle_beta   90.00
_cell.angle_gamma   90.00
#
_symmetry.space_group_name_H-M   'P 1'
#
loop_
_entity.id
_entity.type
_entity.pdbx_description
1 polymer ?
#
loop_
_entity_poly.entity_id
_entity_poly.type
_entity_poly.pdbx_seq_one_letter_code
_entity_poly.pdbx_strand_id
1 'polypeptide(L)'
;IEAKEASVAGPLVEVIRNHRAEYRVLVAAEHEKNRIDARGYKGPWGASTRDCLLFWILHRLPGGAGFIPKVDAFQVPESWHGFRVLTPRLIAEAHKLNIPVHVWTVDDQDDMRRLLSWGVDAIQTDRPDILSQVLVDSAGRPLPPVLRRKSV
;
A
#
# COMPACT_ATOMS: atom_id res chain seq x y z
N ILE A 1 -1.02 7.02 6.36
CA ILE A 1 -1.04 8.50 6.21
C ILE A 1 0.23 8.90 5.50
N GLU A 2 0.10 9.68 4.43
CA GLU A 2 1.24 10.09 3.62
C GLU A 2 1.68 11.52 3.95
N ALA A 3 2.98 11.72 4.20
CA ALA A 3 3.61 13.04 4.24
C ALA A 3 4.04 13.45 2.83
N LYS A 4 3.24 14.30 2.19
CA LYS A 4 3.50 14.78 0.81
C LYS A 4 4.60 15.85 0.73
N GLU A 5 4.92 16.49 1.85
CA GLU A 5 5.95 17.53 1.94
C GLU A 5 6.81 17.32 3.20
N ALA A 6 8.08 17.72 3.12
CA ALA A 6 9.03 17.55 4.21
C ALA A 6 8.58 18.29 5.49
N SER A 7 8.06 19.51 5.34
CA SER A 7 7.58 20.32 6.45
C SER A 7 6.40 19.71 7.22
N VAL A 8 5.68 18.75 6.62
CA VAL A 8 4.53 18.08 7.24
C VAL A 8 4.96 16.84 8.04
N ALA A 9 6.10 16.24 7.70
CA ALA A 9 6.53 14.96 8.26
C ALA A 9 6.73 15.00 9.79
N GLY A 10 7.42 16.03 10.29
CA GLY A 10 7.62 16.26 11.73
C GLY A 10 6.32 16.46 12.51
N PRO A 11 5.49 17.46 12.14
CA PRO A 11 4.19 17.69 12.78
C PRO A 11 3.26 16.47 12.74
N LEU A 12 3.26 15.71 11.63
CA LEU A 12 2.48 14.48 11.52
C LEU A 12 2.90 13.45 12.60
N VAL A 13 4.21 13.22 12.76
CA VAL A 13 4.72 12.26 13.76
C VAL A 13 4.40 12.73 15.18
N GLU A 14 4.46 14.03 15.44
CA GLU A 14 4.08 14.60 16.74
C GLU A 14 2.60 14.35 17.04
N VAL A 15 1.70 14.61 16.09
CA VAL A 15 0.27 14.34 16.24
C VAL A 15 0.01 12.87 16.52
N ILE A 16 0.66 11.96 15.80
CA ILE A 16 0.52 10.51 16.01
C ILE A 16 0.95 10.13 17.44
N ARG A 17 2.11 10.64 17.89
CA ARG A 17 2.64 10.37 19.23
C ARG A 17 1.75 10.90 20.34
N ASN A 18 1.26 12.14 20.20
CA ASN A 18 0.39 12.78 21.18
C ASN A 18 -0.93 12.00 21.37
N HIS A 19 -1.37 11.29 20.32
CA HIS A 19 -2.56 10.43 20.36
C HIS A 19 -2.23 8.95 20.62
N ARG A 20 -0.97 8.60 20.91
CA ARG A 20 -0.48 7.22 21.09
C ARG A 20 -0.95 6.29 19.96
N ALA A 21 -0.95 6.80 18.73
CA ALA A 21 -1.58 6.15 17.58
C ALA A 21 -0.59 5.35 16.72
N GLU A 22 0.66 5.18 17.15
CA GLU A 22 1.72 4.48 16.40
C GLU A 22 1.32 3.04 16.04
N TYR A 23 0.52 2.38 16.86
CA TYR A 23 0.07 0.99 16.65
C TYR A 23 -0.96 0.84 15.52
N ARG A 24 -1.56 1.93 15.04
CA ARG A 24 -2.67 1.92 14.07
C ARG A 24 -2.45 2.85 12.89
N VAL A 25 -1.28 3.48 12.79
CA VAL A 25 -0.95 4.38 11.69
C VAL A 25 0.24 3.81 10.94
N LEU A 26 0.05 3.51 9.65
CA LEU A 26 1.19 3.35 8.74
C LEU A 26 1.56 4.72 8.21
N VAL A 27 2.82 5.13 8.38
CA VAL A 27 3.36 6.38 7.79
C VAL A 27 3.99 6.07 6.44
N ALA A 28 3.67 6.88 5.45
CA ALA A 28 4.26 6.80 4.13
C ALA A 28 4.84 8.15 3.73
N ALA A 29 5.86 8.11 2.88
CA ALA A 29 6.31 9.28 2.14
C ALA A 29 7.01 8.77 0.88
N GLU A 30 6.46 9.11 -0.28
CA GLU A 30 6.96 8.66 -1.57
C GLU A 30 8.44 9.03 -1.76
N HIS A 31 8.78 10.28 -1.47
CA HIS A 31 10.11 10.87 -1.66
C HIS A 31 10.93 10.84 -0.36
N GLU A 32 12.19 10.43 -0.44
CA GLU A 32 13.09 10.28 0.71
C GLU A 32 13.31 11.59 1.46
N LYS A 33 13.33 12.73 0.75
CA LYS A 33 13.44 14.06 1.36
C LYS A 33 12.33 14.32 2.39
N ASN A 34 11.15 13.75 2.18
CA ASN A 34 10.00 13.89 3.07
C ASN A 34 10.05 12.94 4.28
N ARG A 35 11.04 12.04 4.37
CA ARG A 35 11.18 11.09 5.48
C ARG A 35 12.04 11.61 6.62
N ILE A 36 12.88 12.63 6.37
CA ILE A 36 13.93 13.09 7.29
C ILE A 36 13.35 13.41 8.67
N ASP A 37 12.33 14.26 8.71
CA ASP A 37 11.72 14.72 9.97
C ASP A 37 10.77 13.70 10.60
N ALA A 38 10.45 12.63 9.88
CA ALA A 38 9.67 11.51 10.39
C ALA A 38 10.52 10.32 10.87
N ARG A 39 11.85 10.36 10.76
CA ARG A 39 12.74 9.24 11.17
C ARG A 39 12.61 8.79 12.62
N GLY A 40 12.08 9.65 13.51
CA GLY A 40 11.78 9.29 14.90
C GLY A 40 10.52 8.44 15.08
N TYR A 41 9.78 8.16 14.00
CA TYR A 41 8.58 7.33 14.02
C TYR A 41 8.92 5.84 14.19
N LYS A 42 8.28 5.20 15.18
CA LYS A 42 8.52 3.81 15.57
C LYS A 42 7.46 2.82 15.10
N GLY A 43 6.40 3.30 14.45
CA GLY A 43 5.35 2.45 13.89
C GLY A 43 5.65 2.00 12.45
N PRO A 44 4.68 1.37 11.77
CA PRO A 44 4.89 0.78 10.45
C PRO A 44 5.08 1.82 9.35
N TRP A 45 5.91 1.48 8.36
CA TRP A 45 6.31 2.31 7.24
C TRP A 45 5.91 1.75 5.89
N GLY A 46 5.40 2.62 5.02
CA GLY A 46 5.28 2.35 3.60
C GLY A 46 6.62 2.48 2.89
N ALA A 47 6.83 1.70 1.84
CA ALA A 47 7.97 1.81 0.92
C ALA A 47 8.02 3.18 0.21
N SER A 48 9.23 3.67 -0.09
CA SER A 48 9.44 4.82 -0.97
C SER A 48 9.50 4.40 -2.44
N THR A 49 9.54 5.37 -3.35
CA THR A 49 9.77 5.07 -4.78
C THR A 49 11.11 4.35 -5.00
N ARG A 50 12.16 4.71 -4.27
CA ARG A 50 13.45 4.01 -4.33
C ARG A 50 13.36 2.58 -3.81
N ASP A 51 12.68 2.35 -2.69
CA ASP A 51 12.49 1.00 -2.13
C ASP A 51 11.76 0.12 -3.14
N CYS A 52 10.66 0.61 -3.71
CA CYS A 52 9.88 -0.07 -4.75
C CYS A 52 10.73 -0.37 -6.00
N LEU A 53 11.51 0.60 -6.48
CA LEU A 53 12.35 0.45 -7.67
C LEU A 53 13.47 -0.58 -7.44
N LEU A 54 14.18 -0.49 -6.32
CA LEU A 54 15.22 -1.46 -5.97
C LEU A 54 14.65 -2.86 -5.81
N PHE A 55 13.50 -2.99 -5.15
CA PHE A 55 12.82 -4.26 -5.01
C PHE A 55 12.44 -4.85 -6.38
N TRP A 56 11.81 -4.04 -7.25
CA TRP A 56 11.41 -4.44 -8.59
C TRP A 56 12.60 -4.86 -9.46
N ILE A 57 13.71 -4.13 -9.45
CA ILE A 57 14.90 -4.46 -10.25
C ILE A 57 15.58 -5.72 -9.71
N LEU A 58 15.90 -5.75 -8.42
CA LEU A 58 16.75 -6.78 -7.84
C LEU A 58 16.06 -8.14 -7.87
N HIS A 59 14.77 -8.23 -7.56
CA HIS A 59 14.03 -9.52 -7.55
C HIS A 59 13.76 -10.09 -8.95
N ARG A 60 14.16 -9.37 -10.01
CA ARG A 60 14.16 -9.86 -11.41
C ARG A 60 15.52 -10.38 -11.85
N LEU A 61 16.60 -10.08 -11.11
CA LEU A 61 17.97 -10.48 -11.45
C LEU A 61 18.39 -11.75 -10.69
N PRO A 62 19.25 -12.60 -11.30
CA PRO A 62 19.86 -13.72 -10.58
C PRO A 62 20.58 -13.24 -9.32
N GLY A 63 20.26 -13.83 -8.16
CA GLY A 63 20.86 -13.48 -6.86
C GLY A 63 20.22 -12.29 -6.13
N GLY A 64 19.28 -11.55 -6.73
CA GLY A 64 18.65 -10.42 -6.06
C GLY A 64 17.61 -10.77 -4.98
N ALA A 65 17.31 -12.06 -4.81
CA ALA A 65 16.48 -12.57 -3.72
C ALA A 65 17.04 -12.25 -2.31
N GLY A 66 18.33 -11.89 -2.20
CA GLY A 66 18.95 -11.46 -0.94
C GLY A 66 18.63 -10.02 -0.53
N PHE A 67 17.97 -9.22 -1.38
CA PHE A 67 17.58 -7.86 -1.02
C PHE A 67 16.29 -7.87 -0.20
N ILE A 68 16.41 -7.49 1.07
CA ILE A 68 15.29 -7.34 2.01
C ILE A 68 15.10 -5.84 2.29
N PRO A 69 14.04 -5.20 1.77
CA PRO A 69 13.76 -3.80 2.06
C PRO A 69 13.30 -3.64 3.51
N LYS A 70 13.70 -2.55 4.17
CA LYS A 70 13.29 -2.23 5.55
C LYS A 70 11.99 -1.43 5.54
N VAL A 71 10.91 -2.08 5.12
CA VAL A 71 9.58 -1.49 4.95
C VAL A 71 8.51 -2.47 5.46
N ASP A 72 7.36 -1.96 5.88
CA ASP A 72 6.26 -2.77 6.41
C ASP A 72 5.14 -2.98 5.39
N ALA A 73 5.08 -2.19 4.32
CA ALA A 73 4.14 -2.40 3.22
C ALA A 73 4.63 -1.76 1.91
N PHE A 74 4.30 -2.37 0.79
CA PHE A 74 4.35 -1.73 -0.52
C PHE A 74 3.04 -1.01 -0.81
N GLN A 75 3.14 0.22 -1.33
CA GLN A 75 2.00 0.99 -1.82
C GLN A 75 2.35 1.50 -3.22
N VAL A 76 1.87 0.80 -4.25
CA VAL A 76 2.32 1.00 -5.64
C VAL A 76 1.14 1.15 -6.60
N PRO A 77 1.31 1.83 -7.75
CA PRO A 77 0.31 1.78 -8.79
C PRO A 77 0.38 0.42 -9.49
N GLU A 78 -0.67 0.04 -10.22
CA GLU A 78 -0.55 -1.09 -11.14
C GLU A 78 0.48 -0.78 -12.25
N SER A 79 0.42 0.42 -12.80
CA SER A 79 1.30 0.90 -13.86
C SER A 79 1.73 2.34 -13.65
N TRP A 80 2.95 2.67 -14.09
CA TRP A 80 3.55 3.98 -13.94
C TRP A 80 4.17 4.41 -15.27
N HIS A 81 3.70 5.52 -15.85
CA HIS A 81 4.14 6.03 -17.16
C HIS A 81 4.23 4.95 -18.27
N GLY A 82 3.23 4.07 -18.35
CA GLY A 82 3.17 3.00 -19.35
C GLY A 82 3.95 1.72 -18.99
N PHE A 83 4.69 1.71 -17.88
CA PHE A 83 5.36 0.51 -17.38
C PHE A 83 4.50 -0.21 -16.35
N ARG A 84 4.34 -1.53 -16.51
CA ARG A 84 3.67 -2.36 -15.49
C ARG A 84 4.59 -2.55 -14.29
N VAL A 85 4.17 -1.95 -13.17
CA VAL A 85 4.89 -2.02 -11.89
C VAL A 85 4.48 -3.30 -11.16
N LEU A 86 3.17 -3.49 -10.99
CA LEU A 86 2.64 -4.60 -10.23
C LEU A 86 2.48 -5.85 -11.10
N THR A 87 2.92 -6.99 -10.59
CA THR A 87 2.79 -8.30 -11.24
C THR A 87 2.57 -9.39 -10.19
N PRO A 88 1.95 -10.54 -10.55
CA PRO A 88 1.80 -11.66 -9.62
C PRO A 88 3.14 -12.12 -9.00
N ARG A 89 4.22 -12.09 -9.80
CA ARG A 89 5.56 -12.44 -9.32
C ARG A 89 6.05 -11.45 -8.25
N LEU A 90 5.88 -10.14 -8.47
CA LEU A 90 6.30 -9.13 -7.50
C LEU A 90 5.54 -9.30 -6.17
N ILE A 91 4.23 -9.56 -6.25
CA ILE A 91 3.39 -9.82 -5.07
C ILE A 91 3.92 -11.05 -4.32
N ALA A 92 4.17 -12.16 -5.04
CA ALA A 92 4.69 -13.38 -4.44
C ALA A 92 6.06 -13.18 -3.76
N GLU A 93 6.98 -12.42 -4.37
CA GLU A 93 8.28 -12.13 -3.72
C GLU A 93 8.11 -11.24 -2.48
N ALA A 94 7.19 -10.28 -2.48
CA ALA A 94 6.90 -9.45 -1.30
C ALA A 94 6.31 -10.30 -0.17
N HIS A 95 5.39 -11.21 -0.50
CA HIS A 95 4.78 -12.14 0.45
C HIS A 95 5.78 -13.12 1.06
N LYS A 96 6.80 -13.57 0.33
CA LYS A 96 7.91 -14.38 0.91
C LYS A 96 8.66 -13.64 2.02
N LEU A 97 8.63 -12.31 2.00
CA LEU A 97 9.23 -11.44 3.01
C LEU A 97 8.22 -10.99 4.07
N ASN A 98 6.97 -11.49 4.04
CA ASN A 98 5.85 -11.04 4.85
C ASN A 98 5.53 -9.54 4.71
N ILE A 99 5.76 -8.98 3.52
CA ILE A 99 5.46 -7.57 3.22
C ILE A 99 4.16 -7.51 2.43
N PRO A 100 3.06 -6.95 2.97
CA PRO A 100 1.82 -6.75 2.24
C PRO A 100 1.98 -5.75 1.09
N VAL A 101 1.21 -5.96 0.03
CA VAL A 101 1.19 -5.15 -1.18
C VAL A 101 -0.17 -4.49 -1.36
N HIS A 102 -0.19 -3.17 -1.27
CA HIS A 102 -1.36 -2.35 -1.52
C HIS A 102 -1.24 -1.71 -2.90
N VAL A 103 -2.29 -1.85 -3.71
CA VAL A 103 -2.38 -1.16 -5.01
C VAL A 103 -3.23 0.09 -4.86
N TRP A 104 -2.81 1.20 -5.47
CA TRP A 104 -3.54 2.46 -5.41
C TRP A 104 -4.07 2.96 -6.74
N THR A 105 -5.17 3.70 -6.56
CA THR A 105 -6.27 4.09 -7.45
C THR A 105 -6.64 3.03 -8.49
N VAL A 106 -7.50 2.10 -8.06
CA VAL A 106 -8.17 1.14 -8.93
C VAL A 106 -9.66 1.36 -8.82
N ASP A 107 -10.30 1.85 -9.87
CA ASP A 107 -11.73 2.21 -9.84
C ASP A 107 -12.61 1.30 -10.70
N ASP A 108 -12.00 0.51 -11.58
CA ASP A 108 -12.68 -0.47 -12.43
C ASP A 108 -12.89 -1.80 -11.69
N GLN A 109 -14.10 -2.36 -11.83
CA GLN A 109 -14.50 -3.59 -11.16
C GLN A 109 -13.69 -4.81 -11.60
N ASP A 110 -13.41 -4.94 -12.90
CA ASP A 110 -12.70 -6.09 -13.45
C ASP A 110 -11.22 -6.03 -13.04
N ASP A 111 -10.65 -4.83 -13.01
CA ASP A 111 -9.30 -4.62 -12.47
C ASP A 111 -9.21 -4.94 -10.98
N MET A 112 -10.19 -4.52 -10.17
CA MET A 112 -10.25 -4.91 -8.75
C MET A 112 -10.24 -6.44 -8.59
N ARG A 113 -11.08 -7.15 -9.35
CA ARG A 113 -11.17 -8.62 -9.28
C ARG A 113 -9.88 -9.29 -9.71
N ARG A 114 -9.26 -8.81 -10.79
CA ARG A 114 -7.98 -9.31 -11.29
C ARG A 114 -6.85 -9.07 -10.30
N LEU A 115 -6.77 -7.89 -9.70
CA LEU A 115 -5.71 -7.57 -8.74
C LEU A 115 -5.88 -8.35 -7.43
N LEU A 116 -7.11 -8.53 -6.96
CA LEU A 116 -7.41 -9.43 -5.83
C LEU A 116 -7.01 -10.88 -6.14
N SER A 117 -7.25 -11.37 -7.35
CA SER A 117 -6.84 -12.73 -7.74
C SER A 117 -5.32 -12.89 -7.87
N TRP A 118 -4.59 -11.79 -8.10
CA TRP A 118 -3.13 -11.77 -8.02
C TRP A 118 -2.60 -11.78 -6.59
N GLY A 119 -3.46 -11.52 -5.60
CA GLY A 119 -3.10 -11.54 -4.18
C GLY A 119 -2.71 -10.19 -3.59
N VAL A 120 -3.15 -9.06 -4.15
CA VAL A 120 -2.96 -7.77 -3.45
C VAL A 120 -3.69 -7.78 -2.11
N ASP A 121 -3.06 -7.22 -1.09
CA ASP A 121 -3.58 -7.19 0.29
C ASP A 121 -4.54 -6.03 0.53
N ALA A 122 -4.43 -4.95 -0.26
CA ALA A 122 -5.35 -3.83 -0.22
C ALA A 122 -5.49 -3.13 -1.57
N ILE A 123 -6.66 -2.53 -1.80
CA ILE A 123 -6.96 -1.65 -2.93
C ILE A 123 -7.35 -0.29 -2.37
N GLN A 124 -6.69 0.78 -2.83
CA GLN A 124 -7.18 2.15 -2.68
C GLN A 124 -7.96 2.54 -3.94
N THR A 125 -9.14 3.13 -3.75
CA THR A 125 -10.11 3.41 -4.82
C THR A 125 -10.92 4.66 -4.49
N ASP A 126 -11.32 5.40 -5.51
CA ASP A 126 -12.31 6.46 -5.45
C ASP A 126 -13.75 5.91 -5.55
N ARG A 127 -13.89 4.60 -5.80
CA ARG A 127 -15.15 3.84 -5.89
C ARG A 127 -15.28 2.78 -4.78
N PRO A 128 -15.29 3.18 -3.50
CA PRO A 128 -15.43 2.25 -2.39
C PRO A 128 -16.80 1.53 -2.39
N ASP A 129 -17.81 2.08 -3.06
CA ASP A 129 -19.10 1.44 -3.30
C ASP A 129 -18.96 0.18 -4.17
N ILE A 130 -18.20 0.27 -5.27
CA ILE A 130 -17.93 -0.86 -6.17
C ILE A 130 -17.03 -1.88 -5.47
N LEU A 131 -15.91 -1.45 -4.88
CA LEU A 131 -14.99 -2.35 -4.19
C LEU A 131 -15.69 -3.13 -3.06
N SER A 132 -16.61 -2.49 -2.34
CA SER A 132 -17.38 -3.17 -1.29
C SER A 132 -18.20 -4.33 -1.87
N GLN A 133 -18.85 -4.15 -3.01
CA GLN A 133 -19.61 -5.22 -3.66
C GLN A 133 -18.68 -6.33 -4.18
N VAL A 134 -17.55 -5.95 -4.80
CA VAL A 134 -16.53 -6.89 -5.25
C VAL A 134 -16.08 -7.80 -4.11
N LEU A 135 -15.77 -7.23 -2.94
CA LEU A 135 -15.30 -7.97 -1.76
C LEU A 135 -16.39 -8.83 -1.11
N VAL A 136 -17.67 -8.43 -1.19
CA VAL A 136 -18.79 -9.30 -0.80
C VAL A 136 -18.80 -10.54 -1.69
N ASP A 137 -18.78 -10.34 -3.01
CA ASP A 137 -18.93 -11.43 -3.98
C ASP A 137 -17.72 -12.38 -3.97
N SER A 138 -16.50 -11.84 -3.87
CA SER A 138 -15.28 -12.61 -4.04
C SER A 138 -14.67 -13.13 -2.74
N ALA A 139 -14.94 -12.47 -1.61
CA ALA A 139 -14.29 -12.78 -0.33
C ALA A 139 -15.28 -12.92 0.84
N GLY A 140 -16.59 -12.83 0.60
CA GLY A 140 -17.61 -12.89 1.65
C GLY A 140 -17.49 -11.78 2.68
N ARG A 141 -16.76 -10.70 2.36
CA ARG A 141 -16.57 -9.57 3.29
C ARG A 141 -17.89 -8.82 3.41
N PRO A 142 -18.44 -8.61 4.61
CA PRO A 142 -19.71 -7.91 4.72
C PRO A 142 -19.55 -6.45 4.31
N LEU A 143 -20.62 -5.88 3.73
CA LEU A 143 -20.66 -4.45 3.38
C LEU A 143 -20.32 -3.58 4.60
N PRO A 144 -19.65 -2.44 4.40
CA PRO A 144 -19.43 -1.48 5.47
C PRO A 144 -20.76 -0.93 6.00
N PRO A 145 -20.88 -0.59 7.30
CA PRO A 145 -22.16 -0.17 7.91
C PRO A 145 -22.90 0.92 7.15
N VAL A 146 -22.18 1.87 6.56
CA VAL A 146 -22.74 2.99 5.78
C VAL A 146 -23.46 2.54 4.50
N LEU A 147 -23.08 1.39 3.92
CA LEU A 147 -23.67 0.84 2.69
C LEU A 147 -24.76 -0.20 2.95
N ARG A 148 -24.90 -0.72 4.18
CA ARG A 148 -25.92 -1.73 4.51
C ARG A 148 -27.36 -1.22 4.47
N ARG A 149 -27.58 0.10 4.56
CA ARG A 149 -28.90 0.72 4.77
C ARG A 149 -29.69 1.04 3.49
N LYS A 150 -29.18 0.73 2.30
CA LYS A 150 -29.85 1.08 1.02
C LYS A 150 -30.86 0.04 0.49
N SER A 151 -31.18 -0.99 1.27
CA SER A 151 -32.17 -2.01 0.89
C SER A 151 -33.46 -1.82 1.70
N VAL A 152 -34.27 -0.83 1.32
CA VAL A 152 -35.70 -0.75 1.65
C VAL A 152 -36.45 -0.31 0.40
#